data_AF-A0A7C2ISY0-F1
#
_entry.id   AF-A0A7C2ISY0-F1
#
_cell.length_a   1.000
_cell.length_b   1.000
_cell.length_c   1.000
_cell.angle_alpha   90.00
_cell.angle_beta   90.00
_cell.angle_gamma   90.00
#
_symmetry.space_group_name_H-M   'P 1'
#
loop_
_entity.id
_entity.type
_entity.pdbx_description
1 polymer ?
#
loop_
_entity_poly.entity_id
_entity_poly.type
_entity_poly.pdbx_seq_one_letter_code
_entity_poly.pdbx_strand_id
1 'polypeptide(L)' 'MPRFGPLRRADLIRYLRRLGFEGPFSGSKHQFMQRGDRMVRLPNPHQGDIGRELLTRIP' A
#
# COMPACT_ATOMS: atom_id res chain seq x y z
N MET A 1 12.60 9.49 -11.27
CA MET A 1 11.64 8.80 -10.38
C MET A 1 10.65 9.81 -9.82
N PRO A 2 9.34 9.50 -9.70
CA PRO A 2 8.37 10.41 -9.10
C PRO A 2 8.76 10.70 -7.64
N ARG A 3 8.54 11.95 -7.18
CA ARG A 3 8.80 12.34 -5.78
C ARG A 3 7.67 11.79 -4.90
N PHE A 4 7.81 10.56 -4.43
CA PHE A 4 6.92 10.02 -3.41
C PHE A 4 7.30 10.63 -2.05
N GLY A 5 6.46 11.53 -1.54
CA GLY A 5 6.54 12.00 -0.15
C GLY A 5 6.05 10.94 0.83
N PRO A 6 6.20 11.17 2.16
CA PRO A 6 5.55 10.35 3.17
C PRO A 6 4.04 10.27 2.87
N LEU A 7 3.51 9.04 2.79
CA LEU A 7 2.12 8.78 2.47
C LEU A 7 1.47 8.03 3.62
N ARG A 8 0.35 8.57 4.12
CA ARG A 8 -0.44 7.90 5.14
C ARG A 8 -1.04 6.63 4.54
N ARG A 9 -1.07 5.56 5.34
CA ARG A 9 -1.61 4.25 4.92
C ARG A 9 -3.05 4.35 4.39
N ALA A 10 -3.88 5.20 5.00
CA ALA A 10 -5.26 5.44 4.55
C ALA A 10 -5.31 6.05 3.14
N ASP A 11 -4.40 6.97 2.82
CA ASP A 11 -4.30 7.56 1.49
C ASP A 11 -3.79 6.55 0.46
N LEU A 12 -2.81 5.71 0.82
CA LEU A 12 -2.37 4.60 -0.03
C LEU A 12 -3.54 3.68 -0.39
N ILE A 13 -4.34 3.26 0.59
CA ILE A 13 -5.54 2.43 0.35
C ILE A 13 -6.54 3.16 -0.53
N ARG A 14 -6.80 4.45 -0.28
CA ARG A 14 -7.73 5.27 -1.07
C ARG A 14 -7.30 5.37 -2.53
N TYR A 15 -6.01 5.60 -2.80
CA TYR A 15 -5.49 5.68 -4.17
C TYR A 15 -5.50 4.32 -4.87
N LEU A 16 -5.14 3.24 -4.17
CA LEU A 16 -5.23 1.89 -4.73
C LEU A 16 -6.69 1.52 -5.09
N ARG A 17 -7.67 1.87 -4.25
CA ARG A 17 -9.10 1.71 -4.59
C ARG A 17 -9.48 2.49 -5.86
N ARG A 18 -9.02 3.74 -5.98
CA ARG A 18 -9.24 4.54 -7.20
C ARG A 18 -8.60 3.93 -8.46
N LEU A 19 -7.52 3.18 -8.30
CA LEU A 19 -6.85 2.45 -9.39
C LEU A 19 -7.50 1.08 -9.68
N GLY A 20 -8.60 0.74 -8.99
CA GLY A 20 -9.34 -0.51 -9.17
C GLY A 20 -8.78 -1.69 -8.37
N PHE A 21 -8.02 -1.45 -7.31
CA PHE A 21 -7.64 -2.51 -6.37
C PHE A 21 -8.72 -2.74 -5.31
N GLU A 22 -8.93 -4.01 -5.01
CA GLU A 22 -9.86 -4.51 -4.01
C GLU A 22 -9.13 -4.85 -2.69
N GLY A 23 -9.87 -4.81 -1.57
CA GLY A 23 -9.35 -5.01 -0.22
C GLY A 23 -9.43 -3.77 0.70
N PRO A 24 -8.64 -3.69 1.78
CA PRO A 24 -7.52 -4.58 2.13
C PRO A 24 -7.96 -5.95 2.64
N PHE A 25 -7.31 -7.00 2.17
CA PHE A 25 -7.44 -8.37 2.67
C PHE A 25 -6.43 -8.63 3.79
N SER A 26 -6.84 -9.39 4.80
CA SER A 26 -5.97 -9.79 5.91
C SER A 26 -5.08 -10.95 5.48
N GLY A 27 -3.78 -10.70 5.33
CA GLY A 27 -2.76 -11.74 5.21
C GLY A 27 -2.18 -12.12 6.58
N SER A 28 -1.41 -13.21 6.63
CA SER A 28 -0.79 -13.74 7.85
C SER A 28 0.22 -12.80 8.55
N LYS A 29 0.80 -11.83 7.83
CA LYS A 29 1.71 -10.81 8.39
C LYS A 29 1.36 -9.37 7.99
N HIS A 30 0.94 -9.17 6.75
CA HIS A 30 0.61 -7.85 6.21
C HIS A 30 -0.72 -7.91 5.46
N GLN A 31 -1.51 -6.84 5.58
CA GLN A 31 -2.65 -6.66 4.68
C GLN A 31 -2.17 -6.46 3.25
N PHE A 32 -3.01 -6.81 2.28
CA PHE A 32 -2.72 -6.61 0.87
C PHE A 32 -3.96 -6.17 0.10
N MET A 33 -3.77 -5.59 -1.06
CA MET A 33 -4.82 -5.26 -2.01
C MET A 33 -4.54 -5.94 -3.35
N GLN A 34 -5.58 -6.30 -4.09
CA GLN A 34 -5.45 -7.06 -5.34
C GLN A 34 -6.24 -6.42 -6.48
N ARG A 35 -5.71 -6.48 -7.69
CA ARG A 35 -6.40 -6.13 -8.94
C ARG A 35 -6.06 -7.17 -10.01
N GLY A 36 -6.97 -8.10 -10.27
CA GLY A 36 -6.69 -9.27 -11.12
C GLY A 36 -5.47 -10.04 -10.60
N ASP A 37 -4.46 -10.22 -11.44
CA ASP A 37 -3.25 -10.96 -11.09
C ASP A 37 -2.22 -10.13 -10.31
N ARG A 38 -2.47 -8.82 -10.10
CA ARG A 38 -1.54 -7.92 -9.39
C ARG A 38 -1.91 -7.81 -7.93
N MET A 39 -0.96 -8.12 -7.05
CA MET A 39 -1.10 -8.02 -5.61
C MET A 39 -0.11 -7.00 -5.02
N VAL A 40 -0.63 -6.05 -4.27
CA VAL A 40 0.14 -5.01 -3.58
C VAL A 40 0.09 -5.27 -2.09
N ARG A 41 1.24 -5.54 -1.47
CA ARG A 41 1.36 -5.66 -0.01
C ARG A 41 1.32 -4.27 0.62
N LEU A 42 0.46 -4.10 1.62
CA LEU A 42 0.38 -2.86 2.40
C LEU A 42 1.37 -2.97 3.57
N PRO A 43 2.39 -2.10 3.65
CA PRO A 43 3.29 -2.09 4.79
C PRO A 43 2.51 -1.79 6.08
N ASN A 44 2.95 -2.40 7.18
CA ASN A 44 2.28 -2.31 8.47
C ASN A 44 2.36 -0.87 9.00
N PRO A 45 1.28 -0.29 9.56
CA PRO A 45 1.35 1.01 10.20
C PRO A 45 2.09 0.82 11.54
N HIS A 46 3.38 1.11 11.55
CA HIS A 46 3.92 1.78 12.73
C HIS A 46 3.22 3.14 12.82
N GLN A 47 2.94 3.68 13.99
CA GLN A 47 2.02 4.83 14.18
C GLN A 47 2.43 6.17 13.52
N GLY A 48 3.33 6.17 12.53
CA GLY A 48 3.76 7.30 11.71
C GLY A 48 3.66 7.04 10.20
N ASP A 49 4.28 7.93 9.42
CA ASP A 49 4.25 7.86 7.96
C ASP A 49 5.03 6.65 7.41
N ILE A 50 4.56 6.11 6.28
CA ILE A 50 5.30 5.06 5.57
C ILE A 50 6.52 5.70 4.93
N GLY A 51 7.71 5.34 5.42
CA GLY A 51 8.97 5.80 4.86
C GLY A 51 9.11 5.43 3.38
N ARG A 52 9.76 6.32 2.60
CA ARG A 52 9.98 6.18 1.15
C ARG A 52 10.54 4.81 0.77
N GLU A 53 11.45 4.27 1.57
CA GLU A 53 12.13 3.00 1.31
C GLU A 53 11.16 1.80 1.28
N LEU A 54 10.09 1.85 2.08
CA LEU A 54 9.06 0.83 2.08
C LEU A 54 8.12 0.97 0.87
N LEU A 55 7.80 2.21 0.47
CA LEU A 55 6.99 2.48 -0.71
C LEU A 55 7.66 1.98 -1.99
N THR A 56 8.99 2.13 -2.12
CA THR A 56 9.74 1.66 -3.30
C THR A 56 9.82 0.14 -3.44
N ARG A 57 9.47 -0.63 -2.39
CA ARG A 57 9.49 -2.10 -2.40
C ARG A 57 8.14 -2.71 -2.75
N ILE A 58 7.12 -1.89 -2.99
CA ILE A 58 5.82 -2.35 -3.47
C ILE A 58 6.00 -2.74 -4.95
N PRO A 59 5.79 -4.02 -5.31
CA PRO A 59 5.93 -4.50 -6.69
C PRO A 59 4.84 -3.95 -7.62
#